data_AF-A0AAW2J9A4-F1
#
_entry.id   AF-A0AAW2J9A4-F1
#
_cell.length_a   1.000
_cell.length_b   1.000
_cell.length_c   1.000
_cell.angle_alpha   90.00
_cell.angle_beta   90.00
_cell.angle_gamma   90.00
#
_symmetry.space_group_name_H-M   'P 1'
#
loop_
_entity.id
_entity.type
_entity.pdbx_description
1 polymer ?
#
loop_
_entity_poly.entity_id
_entity_poly.type
_entity_poly.pdbx_seq_one_letter_code
_entity_poly.pdbx_strand_id
1 'polypeptide(L)'
;MNCCYKDPSAPIEARVQDLLSRMTLQEKIGQMTQIERSVATPSAIRDLGVGSILSVGGSGPFENAKSSDWAAMVDSFQKAALKSRLGIPLLYGIDAVHGNNNVYGATIFPHNIGLGATRDVDLIRRIGAATALEVRASGIHYTFAPCVAVCRDPRWGRSYESFGEDPEIVKMMTSMISGLQGQPPQGHPSGYPFLAGRQHVVACAKHFVGDGGTRNGINEGDTISSYDELEKIHMAPYLDCISQGVCTIMASYSSWNGTKLHNSHFLLTEILKDKLGFKGFIISDSEGLDRLSNPHGSNYQQSVLSAISAGIDMVMVPFRFELFLKDLMHLVESGKVPMTRIDDAVERILRVKFVSGLFEHPLSDGSLLATVSCELHKKLAREAVRKSLVLLKNGKDPKKPFLPLDWSAKRILVVGRHADDLGYQCGGWTKTWDGRGGRITT
;
A
#
# COMPACT_ATOMS: atom_id res chain seq x y z
N MET A 1 5.23 -26.91 -26.98
CA MET A 1 5.68 -27.22 -25.60
C MET A 1 4.78 -26.46 -24.65
N ASN A 2 4.22 -27.12 -23.63
CA ASN A 2 3.41 -26.45 -22.61
C ASN A 2 4.32 -25.55 -21.77
N CYS A 3 4.02 -24.25 -21.64
CA CYS A 3 4.81 -23.34 -20.79
C CYS A 3 4.46 -23.59 -19.32
N CYS A 4 5.44 -23.97 -18.49
CA CYS A 4 5.23 -24.26 -17.06
C CYS A 4 4.60 -23.07 -16.32
N TYR A 5 4.96 -21.83 -16.65
CA TYR A 5 4.41 -20.65 -15.99
C TYR A 5 2.90 -20.47 -16.16
N LYS A 6 2.31 -21.10 -17.19
CA LYS A 6 0.86 -21.09 -17.45
C LYS A 6 0.12 -22.25 -16.78
N ASP A 7 0.82 -23.22 -16.20
CA ASP A 7 0.21 -24.33 -15.48
C ASP A 7 -0.11 -23.90 -14.04
N PRO A 8 -1.39 -23.77 -13.66
CA PRO A 8 -1.77 -23.35 -12.31
C PRO A 8 -1.47 -24.41 -11.24
N SER A 9 -1.21 -25.66 -11.63
CA SER A 9 -0.86 -26.75 -10.72
C SER A 9 0.64 -26.82 -10.40
N ALA A 10 1.47 -26.13 -11.18
CA ALA A 10 2.91 -26.10 -10.98
C ALA A 10 3.29 -25.26 -9.75
N PRO A 11 4.35 -25.63 -9.00
CA PRO A 11 4.86 -24.83 -7.89
C PRO A 11 5.19 -23.40 -8.33
N ILE A 12 4.88 -22.42 -7.48
CA ILE A 12 5.06 -20.99 -7.80
C ILE A 12 6.50 -20.69 -8.26
N GLU A 13 7.52 -21.19 -7.54
CA GLU A 13 8.91 -20.95 -7.91
C GLU A 13 9.27 -21.54 -9.28
N ALA A 14 8.72 -22.70 -9.65
CA ALA A 14 8.92 -23.27 -10.98
C ALA A 14 8.29 -22.39 -12.07
N ARG A 15 7.11 -21.82 -11.80
CA ARG A 15 6.43 -20.87 -12.69
C ARG A 15 7.21 -19.56 -12.84
N VAL A 16 7.76 -19.04 -11.74
CA VAL A 16 8.60 -17.85 -11.73
C VAL A 16 9.85 -18.06 -12.59
N GLN A 17 10.61 -19.14 -12.36
CA GLN A 17 11.83 -19.42 -13.11
C GLN A 17 11.55 -19.66 -14.60
N ASP A 18 10.50 -20.41 -14.94
CA ASP A 18 10.10 -20.64 -16.33
C ASP A 18 9.74 -19.32 -17.02
N LEU A 19 8.97 -18.43 -16.36
CA LEU A 19 8.63 -17.14 -16.95
C LEU A 19 9.85 -16.23 -17.08
N LEU A 20 10.66 -16.10 -16.03
CA LEU A 20 11.85 -15.24 -15.99
C LEU A 20 12.85 -15.60 -17.10
N SER A 21 13.04 -16.90 -17.37
CA SER A 21 13.93 -17.39 -18.43
C SER A 21 13.47 -17.03 -19.85
N ARG A 22 12.18 -16.70 -20.01
CA ARG A 22 11.57 -16.36 -21.31
C ARG A 22 11.52 -14.86 -21.55
N MET A 23 11.79 -14.03 -20.54
CA MET A 23 11.65 -12.58 -20.62
C MET A 23 12.87 -11.91 -21.25
N THR A 24 12.61 -10.92 -22.09
CA THR A 24 13.64 -9.99 -22.58
C THR A 24 14.02 -8.99 -21.47
N LEU A 25 15.14 -8.28 -21.63
CA LEU A 25 15.52 -7.21 -20.71
C LEU A 25 14.42 -6.13 -20.62
N GLN A 26 13.82 -5.73 -21.75
CA GLN A 26 12.73 -4.77 -21.76
C GLN A 26 11.51 -5.26 -20.99
N GLU A 27 11.12 -6.52 -21.13
CA GLU A 27 9.99 -7.08 -20.37
C GLU A 27 10.30 -7.13 -18.87
N LYS A 28 11.56 -7.42 -18.49
CA LYS A 28 12.03 -7.42 -17.10
C LYS A 28 11.97 -6.03 -16.48
N ILE A 29 12.55 -5.03 -17.14
CA ILE A 29 12.50 -3.63 -16.72
C ILE A 29 11.04 -3.12 -16.70
N GLY A 30 10.23 -3.53 -17.67
CA GLY A 30 8.79 -3.27 -17.70
C GLY A 30 8.10 -3.75 -16.42
N GLN A 31 8.39 -4.97 -15.96
CA GLN A 31 7.86 -5.49 -14.68
C GLN A 31 8.23 -4.63 -13.47
N MET A 32 9.42 -4.04 -13.47
CA MET A 32 9.90 -3.13 -12.40
C MET A 32 9.26 -1.73 -12.46
N THR A 33 8.41 -1.46 -13.45
CA THR A 33 7.83 -0.13 -13.67
C THR A 33 6.38 -0.11 -13.21
N GLN A 34 6.05 0.83 -12.30
CA GLN A 34 4.67 1.20 -11.97
C GLN A 34 4.38 2.62 -12.46
N ILE A 35 3.28 2.79 -13.21
CA ILE A 35 2.87 4.06 -13.82
C ILE A 35 1.49 4.51 -13.34
N GLU A 36 1.21 5.80 -13.42
CA GLU A 36 -0.10 6.33 -13.06
C GLU A 36 -1.11 6.09 -14.19
N ARG A 37 -2.38 5.84 -13.83
CA ARG A 37 -3.44 5.51 -14.80
C ARG A 37 -3.64 6.54 -15.90
N SER A 38 -3.27 7.81 -15.69
CA SER A 38 -3.44 8.90 -16.66
C SER A 38 -2.49 8.81 -17.84
N VAL A 39 -1.34 8.16 -17.64
CA VAL A 39 -0.34 7.91 -18.69
C VAL A 39 -0.39 6.47 -19.22
N ALA A 40 -1.28 5.64 -18.68
CA ALA A 40 -1.42 4.24 -19.05
C ALA A 40 -2.13 4.06 -20.41
N THR A 41 -1.35 4.10 -21.48
CA THR A 41 -1.83 3.81 -22.85
C THR A 41 -1.70 2.32 -23.19
N PRO A 42 -2.44 1.80 -24.19
CA PRO A 42 -2.24 0.44 -24.67
C PRO A 42 -0.80 0.14 -25.08
N SER A 43 -0.07 1.13 -25.63
CA SER A 43 1.34 0.99 -25.97
C SER A 43 2.22 0.85 -24.73
N ALA A 44 2.04 1.71 -23.72
CA ALA A 44 2.78 1.61 -22.46
C ALA A 44 2.57 0.26 -21.78
N ILE A 45 1.34 -0.27 -21.82
CA ILE A 45 1.01 -1.54 -21.18
C ILE A 45 1.51 -2.74 -22.01
N ARG A 46 1.17 -2.80 -23.30
CA ARG A 46 1.41 -3.99 -24.14
C ARG A 46 2.83 -4.02 -24.69
N ASP A 47 3.32 -2.89 -25.20
CA ASP A 47 4.56 -2.82 -25.99
C ASP A 47 5.76 -2.57 -25.07
N LEU A 48 5.61 -1.71 -24.06
CA LEU A 48 6.65 -1.48 -23.06
C LEU A 48 6.57 -2.44 -21.86
N GLY A 49 5.51 -3.25 -21.77
CA GLY A 49 5.40 -4.35 -20.82
C GLY A 49 5.36 -3.92 -19.35
N VAL A 50 4.83 -2.72 -19.08
CA VAL A 50 4.71 -2.16 -17.72
C VAL A 50 4.08 -3.18 -16.76
N GLY A 51 4.67 -3.32 -15.58
CA GLY A 51 4.33 -4.35 -14.60
C GLY A 51 3.16 -3.98 -13.70
N SER A 52 2.93 -2.68 -13.49
CA SER A 52 1.90 -2.21 -12.58
C SER A 52 1.35 -0.83 -12.96
N ILE A 53 0.10 -0.58 -12.56
CA ILE A 53 -0.54 0.74 -12.63
C ILE A 53 -0.97 1.13 -11.22
N LEU A 54 -1.00 2.44 -10.91
CA LEU A 54 -1.69 2.96 -9.74
C LEU A 54 -2.67 4.09 -10.04
N SER A 55 -3.55 4.36 -9.08
CA SER A 55 -4.23 5.64 -8.93
C SER A 55 -3.64 6.40 -7.75
N VAL A 56 -3.16 7.62 -8.01
CA VAL A 56 -2.84 8.58 -6.93
C VAL A 56 -4.13 9.11 -6.27
N GLY A 57 -4.02 9.71 -5.09
CA GLY A 57 -5.17 10.23 -4.34
C GLY A 57 -6.06 11.16 -5.19
N GLY A 58 -7.30 10.77 -5.44
CA GLY A 58 -8.26 11.48 -6.29
C GLY A 58 -8.19 11.17 -7.79
N SER A 59 -7.29 10.30 -8.24
CA SER A 59 -7.20 9.88 -9.65
C SER A 59 -8.18 8.74 -9.96
N GLY A 60 -9.47 9.08 -10.00
CA GLY A 60 -10.52 8.17 -10.44
C GLY A 60 -10.74 8.17 -11.96
N PRO A 61 -11.56 7.23 -12.49
CA PRO A 61 -12.00 7.25 -13.89
C PRO A 61 -12.70 8.56 -14.27
N PHE A 62 -13.56 9.05 -13.37
CA PHE A 62 -14.31 10.31 -13.46
C PHE A 62 -14.89 10.66 -12.07
N GLU A 63 -15.43 11.88 -11.92
CA GLU A 63 -16.02 12.34 -10.65
C GLU A 63 -17.17 11.43 -10.21
N ASN A 64 -17.14 10.99 -8.95
CA ASN A 64 -18.11 10.07 -8.35
C ASN A 64 -18.23 8.69 -9.01
N ALA A 65 -17.18 8.23 -9.70
CA ALA A 65 -17.09 6.86 -10.21
C ALA A 65 -17.29 5.83 -9.10
N LYS A 66 -18.21 4.88 -9.33
CA LYS A 66 -18.52 3.77 -8.42
C LYS A 66 -17.59 2.59 -8.68
N SER A 67 -17.56 1.60 -7.78
CA SER A 67 -16.69 0.41 -7.93
C SER A 67 -16.85 -0.31 -9.27
N SER A 68 -18.03 -0.34 -9.88
CA SER A 68 -18.24 -0.91 -11.22
C SER A 68 -17.50 -0.16 -12.32
N ASP A 69 -17.42 1.16 -12.23
CA ASP A 69 -16.74 2.01 -13.22
C ASP A 69 -15.22 1.83 -13.11
N TRP A 70 -14.72 1.73 -11.87
CA TRP A 70 -13.34 1.37 -11.58
C TRP A 70 -13.00 -0.03 -12.11
N ALA A 71 -13.85 -1.02 -11.85
CA ALA A 71 -13.63 -2.40 -12.32
C ALA A 71 -13.54 -2.45 -13.86
N ALA A 72 -14.42 -1.73 -14.57
CA ALA A 72 -14.38 -1.63 -16.02
C ALA A 72 -13.07 -0.99 -16.53
N MET A 73 -12.59 0.07 -15.87
CA MET A 73 -11.31 0.70 -16.20
C MET A 73 -10.14 -0.27 -15.98
N VAL A 74 -10.07 -0.93 -14.82
CA VAL A 74 -8.99 -1.89 -14.49
C VAL A 74 -8.98 -3.07 -15.46
N ASP A 75 -10.14 -3.62 -15.79
CA ASP A 75 -10.27 -4.71 -16.77
C ASP A 75 -9.80 -4.28 -18.17
N SER A 76 -9.99 -3.02 -18.54
CA SER A 76 -9.53 -2.51 -19.84
C SER A 76 -8.00 -2.51 -19.92
N PHE A 77 -7.31 -2.09 -18.86
CA PHE A 77 -5.85 -2.14 -18.78
C PHE A 77 -5.35 -3.58 -18.76
N GLN A 78 -6.03 -4.45 -18.00
CA GLN A 78 -5.64 -5.84 -17.92
C GLN A 78 -5.76 -6.56 -19.27
N LYS A 79 -6.85 -6.33 -20.02
CA LYS A 79 -7.00 -6.86 -21.38
C LYS A 79 -5.90 -6.37 -22.33
N ALA A 80 -5.31 -5.19 -22.09
CA ALA A 80 -4.17 -4.72 -22.86
C ALA A 80 -2.89 -5.50 -22.50
N ALA A 81 -2.65 -5.74 -21.21
CA ALA A 81 -1.49 -6.49 -20.72
C ALA A 81 -1.49 -7.95 -21.18
N LEU A 82 -2.66 -8.60 -21.16
CA LEU A 82 -2.83 -9.98 -21.61
C LEU A 82 -2.61 -10.19 -23.11
N LYS A 83 -2.60 -9.10 -23.91
CA LYS A 83 -2.25 -9.14 -25.35
C LYS A 83 -0.75 -9.03 -25.62
N SER A 84 0.07 -8.79 -24.58
CA SER A 84 1.54 -8.82 -24.72
C SER A 84 2.03 -10.23 -25.06
N ARG A 85 3.27 -10.35 -25.54
CA ARG A 85 3.88 -11.61 -25.97
C ARG A 85 3.81 -12.72 -24.90
N LEU A 86 4.07 -12.37 -23.64
CA LEU A 86 4.05 -13.31 -22.51
C LEU A 86 2.72 -13.32 -21.74
N GLY A 87 1.85 -12.33 -21.98
CA GLY A 87 0.55 -12.21 -21.33
C GLY A 87 0.64 -12.04 -19.81
N ILE A 88 1.65 -11.32 -19.32
CA ILE A 88 1.87 -11.10 -17.87
C ILE A 88 0.83 -10.08 -17.37
N PRO A 89 -0.02 -10.42 -16.39
CA PRO A 89 -1.04 -9.51 -15.89
C PRO A 89 -0.44 -8.37 -15.03
N LEU A 90 -1.13 -7.23 -14.99
CA LEU A 90 -0.79 -6.04 -14.20
C LEU A 90 -1.20 -6.19 -12.74
N LEU A 91 -0.34 -5.72 -11.83
CA LEU A 91 -0.81 -5.29 -10.51
C LEU A 91 -1.42 -3.89 -10.63
N TYR A 92 -2.64 -3.71 -10.13
CA TYR A 92 -3.23 -2.38 -9.98
C TYR A 92 -3.23 -1.99 -8.51
N GLY A 93 -2.52 -0.92 -8.16
CA GLY A 93 -2.33 -0.39 -6.81
C GLY A 93 -3.21 0.80 -6.49
N ILE A 94 -3.64 0.93 -5.23
CA ILE A 94 -4.34 2.13 -4.73
C ILE A 94 -4.10 2.32 -3.23
N ASP A 95 -4.08 3.57 -2.76
CA ASP A 95 -4.22 3.86 -1.35
C ASP A 95 -5.66 3.53 -0.91
N ALA A 96 -5.86 2.43 -0.18
CA ALA A 96 -7.11 2.09 0.50
C ALA A 96 -6.85 2.01 2.01
N VAL A 97 -6.46 3.15 2.59
CA VAL A 97 -5.81 3.22 3.91
C VAL A 97 -6.78 3.30 5.08
N HIS A 98 -8.07 3.53 4.83
CA HIS A 98 -9.15 3.49 5.83
C HIS A 98 -10.47 3.09 5.15
N GLY A 99 -10.42 1.98 4.40
CA GLY A 99 -11.42 1.60 3.40
C GLY A 99 -10.97 1.94 1.98
N ASN A 100 -11.78 1.59 0.97
CA ASN A 100 -11.50 1.93 -0.44
C ASN A 100 -11.82 3.41 -0.74
N ASN A 101 -11.12 4.28 -0.02
CA ASN A 101 -11.42 5.68 0.25
C ASN A 101 -11.39 6.64 -0.96
N ASN A 102 -10.79 6.23 -2.07
CA ASN A 102 -10.81 6.96 -3.35
C ASN A 102 -12.12 6.72 -4.12
N VAL A 103 -12.83 5.63 -3.84
CA VAL A 103 -14.02 5.22 -4.58
C VAL A 103 -15.27 5.83 -3.96
N TYR A 104 -16.08 6.47 -4.79
CA TYR A 104 -17.31 7.09 -4.34
C TYR A 104 -18.31 6.02 -3.86
N GLY A 105 -18.84 6.22 -2.66
CA GLY A 105 -19.79 5.32 -2.02
C GLY A 105 -19.18 4.14 -1.27
N ALA A 106 -17.85 3.97 -1.28
CA ALA A 106 -17.17 2.97 -0.45
C ALA A 106 -17.32 3.28 1.05
N THR A 107 -17.21 2.23 1.87
CA THR A 107 -17.20 2.39 3.34
C THR A 107 -15.92 3.10 3.77
N ILE A 108 -16.08 4.16 4.56
CA ILE A 108 -14.96 4.89 5.18
C ILE A 108 -14.86 4.49 6.65
N PHE A 109 -13.70 3.98 7.04
CA PHE A 109 -13.36 3.62 8.41
C PHE A 109 -12.64 4.79 9.12
N PRO A 110 -12.57 4.79 10.47
CA PRO A 110 -11.68 5.69 11.18
C PRO A 110 -10.24 5.57 10.68
N HIS A 111 -9.51 6.69 10.63
CA HIS A 111 -8.07 6.67 10.40
C HIS A 111 -7.33 5.93 11.52
N ASN A 112 -6.10 5.50 11.20
CA ASN A 112 -5.31 4.57 12.02
C ASN A 112 -5.12 5.04 13.46
N ILE A 113 -4.97 6.33 13.73
CA ILE A 113 -4.82 6.82 15.11
C ILE A 113 -6.04 6.50 15.99
N GLY A 114 -7.25 6.60 15.41
CA GLY A 114 -8.49 6.21 16.08
C GLY A 114 -8.60 4.69 16.21
N LEU A 115 -8.19 3.94 15.19
CA LEU A 115 -8.13 2.48 15.23
C LEU A 115 -7.17 1.98 16.31
N GLY A 116 -6.02 2.62 16.46
CA GLY A 116 -5.08 2.34 17.53
C GLY A 116 -5.73 2.48 18.89
N ALA A 117 -6.47 3.56 19.14
CA ALA A 117 -7.17 3.81 20.41
C ALA A 117 -8.12 2.68 20.84
N THR A 118 -8.61 1.87 19.89
CA THR A 118 -9.49 0.73 20.18
C THR A 118 -8.77 -0.41 20.91
N ARG A 119 -7.46 -0.58 20.71
CA ARG A 119 -6.65 -1.72 21.17
C ARG A 119 -7.27 -3.09 20.80
N ASP A 120 -8.00 -3.15 19.68
CA ASP A 120 -8.81 -4.30 19.30
C ASP A 120 -8.27 -4.97 18.02
N VAL A 121 -7.41 -5.98 18.21
CA VAL A 121 -6.75 -6.72 17.12
C VAL A 121 -7.75 -7.36 16.16
N ASP A 122 -8.86 -7.89 16.68
CA ASP A 122 -9.88 -8.55 15.88
C ASP A 122 -10.66 -7.55 15.02
N LEU A 123 -11.00 -6.39 15.59
CA LEU A 123 -11.62 -5.29 14.84
C LEU A 123 -10.75 -4.88 13.65
N ILE A 124 -9.44 -4.71 13.85
CA ILE A 124 -8.54 -4.28 12.77
C ILE A 124 -8.46 -5.33 11.67
N ARG A 125 -8.40 -6.62 12.03
CA ARG A 125 -8.45 -7.72 11.07
C ARG A 125 -9.76 -7.74 10.28
N ARG A 126 -10.91 -7.53 10.93
CA ARG A 126 -12.22 -7.42 10.27
C ARG A 126 -12.29 -6.22 9.31
N ILE A 127 -11.70 -5.07 9.69
CA ILE A 127 -11.60 -3.88 8.83
C ILE A 127 -10.75 -4.16 7.59
N GLY A 128 -9.61 -4.85 7.76
CA GLY A 128 -8.78 -5.29 6.63
C GLY A 128 -9.56 -6.19 5.67
N ALA A 129 -10.31 -7.16 6.18
CA ALA A 129 -11.12 -8.05 5.34
C ALA A 129 -12.25 -7.32 4.59
N ALA A 130 -12.96 -6.40 5.27
CA ALA A 130 -13.98 -5.57 4.62
C ALA A 130 -13.36 -4.68 3.52
N THR A 131 -12.22 -4.05 3.82
CA THR A 131 -11.47 -3.23 2.86
C THR A 131 -11.04 -4.06 1.64
N ALA A 132 -10.52 -5.28 1.85
CA ALA A 132 -10.11 -6.16 0.76
C ALA A 132 -11.28 -6.43 -0.21
N LEU A 133 -12.46 -6.78 0.31
CA LEU A 133 -13.64 -7.02 -0.52
C LEU A 133 -14.03 -5.79 -1.33
N GLU A 134 -14.05 -4.60 -0.72
CA GLU A 134 -14.41 -3.36 -1.43
C GLU A 134 -13.35 -2.93 -2.47
N VAL A 135 -12.07 -3.22 -2.24
CA VAL A 135 -10.98 -3.01 -3.22
C VAL A 135 -11.08 -4.01 -4.38
N ARG A 136 -11.34 -5.29 -4.09
CA ARG A 136 -11.55 -6.31 -5.12
C ARG A 136 -12.81 -6.05 -5.95
N ALA A 137 -13.86 -5.48 -5.34
CA ALA A 137 -15.07 -5.05 -6.04
C ALA A 137 -14.83 -3.93 -7.06
N SER A 138 -13.76 -3.12 -6.90
CA SER A 138 -13.33 -2.14 -7.90
C SER A 138 -12.32 -2.71 -8.92
N GLY A 139 -12.13 -4.03 -8.96
CA GLY A 139 -11.19 -4.72 -9.85
C GLY A 139 -9.72 -4.58 -9.45
N ILE A 140 -9.40 -3.88 -8.37
CA ILE A 140 -8.04 -3.54 -7.93
C ILE A 140 -7.44 -4.73 -7.15
N HIS A 141 -6.13 -4.97 -7.26
CA HIS A 141 -5.47 -6.18 -6.75
C HIS A 141 -4.52 -5.91 -5.57
N TYR A 142 -4.12 -4.66 -5.39
CA TYR A 142 -3.04 -4.26 -4.52
C TYR A 142 -3.41 -2.97 -3.80
N THR A 143 -3.20 -2.92 -2.48
CA THR A 143 -3.36 -1.71 -1.69
C THR A 143 -2.08 -1.30 -0.95
N PHE A 144 -1.83 0.01 -0.90
CA PHE A 144 -0.73 0.61 -0.15
C PHE A 144 -1.08 0.77 1.34
N ALA A 145 -1.44 -0.33 2.01
CA ALA A 145 -1.80 -0.37 3.42
C ALA A 145 -1.38 -1.70 4.07
N PRO A 146 -1.07 -1.73 5.38
CA PRO A 146 -1.15 -0.62 6.34
C PRO A 146 0.09 0.31 6.39
N CYS A 147 -0.14 1.57 6.77
CA CYS A 147 0.92 2.41 7.32
C CYS A 147 1.23 1.93 8.76
N VAL A 148 2.46 1.46 8.99
CA VAL A 148 2.93 0.94 10.27
C VAL A 148 3.99 1.84 10.91
N ALA A 149 3.94 3.13 10.56
CA ALA A 149 4.74 4.16 11.19
C ALA A 149 4.49 4.16 12.71
N VAL A 150 5.57 4.27 13.48
CA VAL A 150 5.49 4.61 14.91
C VAL A 150 5.73 6.11 15.04
N CYS A 151 4.65 6.88 15.17
CA CYS A 151 4.70 8.34 15.16
C CYS A 151 5.24 8.87 16.49
N ARG A 152 6.40 9.53 16.46
CA ARG A 152 7.09 10.05 17.66
C ARG A 152 6.91 11.55 17.85
N ASP A 153 6.32 12.24 16.88
CA ASP A 153 6.05 13.67 16.93
C ASP A 153 4.71 14.00 16.23
N PRO A 154 3.67 14.43 16.96
CA PRO A 154 2.34 14.67 16.38
C PRO A 154 2.30 15.90 15.47
N ARG A 155 3.38 16.70 15.39
CA ARG A 155 3.51 17.76 14.37
C ARG A 155 3.60 17.20 12.95
N TRP A 156 3.91 15.91 12.82
CA TRP A 156 3.92 15.23 11.54
C TRP A 156 2.53 15.18 10.90
N GLY A 157 2.44 15.66 9.66
CA GLY A 157 1.19 15.75 8.91
C GLY A 157 0.52 14.40 8.61
N ARG A 158 1.24 13.28 8.78
CA ARG A 158 0.72 11.92 8.64
C ARG A 158 0.55 11.19 9.96
N SER A 159 0.58 11.91 11.09
CA SER A 159 0.39 11.33 12.42
C SER A 159 -0.93 10.54 12.56
N TYR A 160 -1.98 10.94 11.85
CA TYR A 160 -3.26 10.21 11.82
C TYR A 160 -3.19 8.85 11.09
N GLU A 161 -2.20 8.65 10.22
CA GLU A 161 -1.95 7.38 9.52
C GLU A 161 -1.16 6.39 10.40
N SER A 162 -0.60 6.84 11.53
CA SER A 162 -0.02 5.97 12.54
C SER A 162 -1.09 5.44 13.50
N PHE A 163 -0.97 4.18 13.92
CA PHE A 163 -1.81 3.62 14.99
C PHE A 163 -1.43 4.14 16.40
N GLY A 164 -0.28 4.79 16.55
CA GLY A 164 0.13 5.39 17.82
C GLY A 164 1.63 5.67 17.91
N GLU A 165 2.06 6.11 19.09
CA GLU A 165 3.48 6.36 19.38
C GLU A 165 4.19 5.15 19.97
N ASP A 166 3.45 4.16 20.45
CA ASP A 166 3.97 2.94 21.08
C ASP A 166 4.12 1.81 20.04
N PRO A 167 5.33 1.28 19.84
CA PRO A 167 5.56 0.16 18.92
C PRO A 167 4.68 -1.06 19.19
N GLU A 168 4.35 -1.38 20.44
CA GLU A 168 3.53 -2.56 20.77
C GLU A 168 2.08 -2.38 20.30
N ILE A 169 1.57 -1.15 20.33
CA ILE A 169 0.25 -0.84 19.76
C ILE A 169 0.29 -1.00 18.25
N VAL A 170 1.32 -0.46 17.58
CA VAL A 170 1.43 -0.57 16.12
C VAL A 170 1.57 -2.03 15.68
N LYS A 171 2.36 -2.84 16.42
CA LYS A 171 2.48 -4.30 16.24
C LYS A 171 1.14 -5.01 16.31
N MET A 172 0.34 -4.74 17.34
CA MET A 172 -1.02 -5.30 17.46
C MET A 172 -1.90 -4.98 16.23
N MET A 173 -1.77 -3.78 15.67
CA MET A 173 -2.57 -3.35 14.52
C MET A 173 -2.07 -3.89 13.17
N THR A 174 -0.90 -4.55 13.13
CA THR A 174 -0.44 -5.25 11.91
C THR A 174 -1.38 -6.38 11.49
N SER A 175 -2.31 -6.81 12.36
CA SER A 175 -3.38 -7.75 12.02
C SER A 175 -4.25 -7.31 10.82
N MET A 176 -4.18 -6.02 10.45
CA MET A 176 -4.75 -5.52 9.19
C MET A 176 -4.22 -6.30 7.97
N ILE A 177 -2.95 -6.72 7.98
CA ILE A 177 -2.36 -7.52 6.88
C ILE A 177 -3.08 -8.85 6.73
N SER A 178 -3.28 -9.58 7.84
CA SER A 178 -4.03 -10.84 7.81
C SER A 178 -5.51 -10.64 7.47
N GLY A 179 -6.07 -9.45 7.72
CA GLY A 179 -7.38 -9.06 7.21
C GLY A 179 -7.38 -8.84 5.69
N LEU A 180 -6.40 -8.10 5.17
CA LEU A 180 -6.28 -7.75 3.76
C LEU A 180 -5.94 -8.97 2.89
N GLN A 181 -4.97 -9.78 3.32
CA GLN A 181 -4.40 -10.88 2.55
C GLN A 181 -4.99 -12.24 2.91
N GLY A 182 -5.65 -12.36 4.07
CA GLY A 182 -5.97 -13.63 4.70
C GLY A 182 -4.82 -14.13 5.59
N GLN A 183 -5.11 -15.10 6.46
CA GLN A 183 -4.13 -15.68 7.38
C GLN A 183 -3.30 -16.77 6.69
N PRO A 184 -1.96 -16.70 6.72
CA PRO A 184 -1.12 -17.79 6.23
C PRO A 184 -1.41 -19.10 6.99
N PRO A 185 -1.43 -20.26 6.31
CA PRO A 185 -1.58 -21.55 6.98
C PRO A 185 -0.39 -21.84 7.89
N GLN A 186 -0.59 -22.73 8.87
CA GLN A 186 0.49 -23.20 9.73
C GLN A 186 1.62 -23.82 8.88
N GLY A 187 2.86 -23.41 9.15
CA GLY A 187 4.04 -23.86 8.42
C GLY A 187 4.32 -23.07 7.13
N HIS A 188 3.53 -22.02 6.82
CA HIS A 188 3.89 -21.09 5.75
C HIS A 188 5.28 -20.47 6.02
N PRO A 189 6.22 -20.45 5.05
CA PRO A 189 7.57 -19.97 5.28
C PRO A 189 7.60 -18.49 5.69
N SER A 190 8.35 -18.18 6.75
CA SER A 190 8.50 -16.80 7.21
C SER A 190 9.13 -15.93 6.13
N GLY A 191 8.60 -14.71 5.95
CA GLY A 191 9.01 -13.77 4.92
C GLY A 191 8.59 -14.11 3.48
N TYR A 192 7.98 -15.27 3.24
CA TYR A 192 7.40 -15.59 1.94
C TYR A 192 6.02 -14.92 1.77
N PRO A 193 5.74 -14.25 0.63
CA PRO A 193 4.48 -13.55 0.43
C PRO A 193 3.28 -14.50 0.45
N PHE A 194 2.15 -14.06 0.99
CA PHE A 194 0.92 -14.85 1.11
C PHE A 194 -0.31 -14.07 0.66
N LEU A 195 -1.22 -14.75 -0.04
CA LEU A 195 -2.57 -14.29 -0.30
C LEU A 195 -3.52 -15.50 -0.29
N ALA A 196 -4.58 -15.45 0.51
CA ALA A 196 -5.51 -16.57 0.67
C ALA A 196 -6.39 -16.82 -0.56
N GLY A 197 -6.57 -15.83 -1.44
CA GLY A 197 -7.27 -16.02 -2.71
C GLY A 197 -7.88 -14.75 -3.28
N ARG A 198 -8.72 -14.92 -4.32
CA ARG A 198 -9.22 -13.82 -5.16
C ARG A 198 -10.05 -12.76 -4.42
N GLN A 199 -10.62 -13.07 -3.25
CA GLN A 199 -11.38 -12.12 -2.43
C GLN A 199 -10.50 -11.27 -1.50
N HIS A 200 -9.19 -11.55 -1.46
CA HIS A 200 -8.20 -10.82 -0.69
C HIS A 200 -7.38 -9.92 -1.62
N VAL A 201 -6.65 -8.97 -1.03
CA VAL A 201 -5.86 -7.96 -1.75
C VAL A 201 -4.40 -8.02 -1.28
N VAL A 202 -3.46 -7.83 -2.21
CA VAL A 202 -2.02 -7.68 -1.88
C VAL A 202 -1.87 -6.48 -0.94
N ALA A 203 -1.20 -6.66 0.20
CA ALA A 203 -0.97 -5.59 1.19
C ALA A 203 0.45 -4.99 1.07
N CYS A 204 0.63 -3.81 1.68
CA CYS A 204 1.88 -3.06 1.71
C CYS A 204 2.17 -2.51 3.11
N ALA A 205 3.20 -3.03 3.78
CA ALA A 205 3.68 -2.39 4.99
C ALA A 205 4.52 -1.15 4.62
N LYS A 206 4.13 0.04 5.11
CA LYS A 206 4.78 1.31 4.74
C LYS A 206 4.96 2.29 5.93
N HIS A 207 5.94 3.21 5.90
CA HIS A 207 7.01 3.36 4.90
C HIS A 207 8.36 2.99 5.54
N PHE A 208 9.05 2.03 4.94
CA PHE A 208 10.24 1.41 5.49
C PHE A 208 11.45 2.35 5.35
N VAL A 209 12.10 2.78 6.42
CA VAL A 209 11.69 2.65 7.83
C VAL A 209 12.01 3.92 8.61
N GLY A 210 11.25 4.17 9.67
CA GLY A 210 11.47 5.33 10.54
C GLY A 210 10.78 6.60 10.06
N ASP A 211 9.82 6.50 9.14
CA ASP A 211 8.98 7.60 8.67
C ASP A 211 8.30 8.39 9.81
N GLY A 212 7.83 7.71 10.85
CA GLY A 212 7.23 8.33 12.03
C GLY A 212 8.23 8.97 13.02
N GLY A 213 9.55 8.85 12.78
CA GLY A 213 10.61 9.30 13.69
C GLY A 213 11.34 10.58 13.25
N THR A 214 10.87 11.27 12.22
CA THR A 214 11.61 12.40 11.65
C THR A 214 11.73 13.55 12.64
N ARG A 215 12.89 14.21 12.64
CA ARG A 215 13.17 15.34 13.53
C ARG A 215 12.11 16.43 13.36
N ASN A 216 11.52 16.86 14.47
CA ASN A 216 10.44 17.85 14.53
C ASN A 216 9.14 17.47 13.80
N GLY A 217 8.95 16.19 13.48
CA GLY A 217 7.79 15.72 12.70
C GLY A 217 7.76 16.29 11.28
N ILE A 218 8.91 16.69 10.71
CA ILE A 218 8.96 17.19 9.33
C ILE A 218 8.74 16.01 8.39
N ASN A 219 7.70 16.08 7.55
CA ASN A 219 7.43 15.05 6.56
C ASN A 219 8.66 14.84 5.66
N GLU A 220 9.04 13.59 5.41
CA GLU A 220 10.21 13.21 4.58
C GLU A 220 11.57 13.70 5.12
N GLY A 221 11.59 14.18 6.36
CA GLY A 221 12.79 14.64 7.04
C GLY A 221 13.75 13.51 7.40
N ASP A 222 14.66 13.81 8.32
CA ASP A 222 15.68 12.89 8.79
C ASP A 222 15.31 12.31 10.17
N THR A 223 15.34 10.99 10.28
CA THR A 223 15.16 10.26 11.53
C THR A 223 16.54 10.03 12.14
N ILE A 224 16.80 10.68 13.27
CA ILE A 224 18.10 10.64 13.95
C ILE A 224 18.00 9.69 15.14
N SER A 225 18.65 8.54 15.04
CA SER A 225 18.60 7.49 16.07
C SER A 225 19.75 6.51 15.92
N SER A 226 20.07 5.79 17.01
CA SER A 226 20.91 4.59 16.92
C SER A 226 20.22 3.48 16.11
N TYR A 227 20.98 2.49 15.61
CA TYR A 227 20.40 1.32 14.95
C TYR A 227 19.48 0.54 15.92
N ASP A 228 19.88 0.41 17.18
CA ASP A 228 19.09 -0.29 18.20
C ASP A 228 17.73 0.39 18.44
N GLU A 229 17.69 1.72 18.48
CA GLU A 229 16.42 2.47 18.57
C GLU A 229 15.59 2.35 17.30
N LEU A 230 16.22 2.42 16.12
CA LEU A 230 15.54 2.20 14.85
C LEU A 230 14.90 0.81 14.81
N GLU A 231 15.63 -0.23 15.24
CA GLU A 231 15.16 -1.61 15.27
C GLU A 231 14.03 -1.79 16.29
N LYS A 232 14.23 -1.33 17.52
CA LYS A 232 13.29 -1.49 18.64
C LYS A 232 11.99 -0.71 18.44
N ILE A 233 12.04 0.46 17.81
CA ILE A 233 10.86 1.33 17.66
C ILE A 233 10.28 1.17 16.26
N HIS A 234 11.05 1.46 15.22
CA HIS A 234 10.53 1.67 13.88
C HIS A 234 10.51 0.41 13.02
N MET A 235 11.43 -0.54 13.24
CA MET A 235 11.39 -1.83 12.54
C MET A 235 10.49 -2.86 13.22
N ALA A 236 10.20 -2.69 14.52
CA ALA A 236 9.46 -3.67 15.30
C ALA A 236 8.13 -4.12 14.64
N PRO A 237 7.29 -3.24 14.08
CA PRO A 237 6.07 -3.68 13.37
C PRO A 237 6.34 -4.50 12.11
N TYR A 238 7.47 -4.27 11.41
CA TYR A 238 7.79 -4.97 10.16
C TYR A 238 8.06 -6.46 10.39
N LEU A 239 8.58 -6.85 11.55
CA LEU A 239 8.75 -8.26 11.90
C LEU A 239 7.41 -9.00 11.89
N ASP A 240 6.39 -8.40 12.49
CA ASP A 240 5.04 -8.97 12.54
C ASP A 240 4.40 -8.98 11.14
N CYS A 241 4.60 -7.92 10.35
CA CYS A 241 4.16 -7.87 8.95
C CYS A 241 4.76 -9.01 8.09
N ILE A 242 6.09 -9.22 8.20
CA ILE A 242 6.83 -10.26 7.48
C ILE A 242 6.38 -11.66 7.92
N SER A 243 6.14 -11.86 9.22
CA SER A 243 5.62 -13.13 9.76
C SER A 243 4.21 -13.48 9.26
N GLN A 244 3.40 -12.45 8.95
CA GLN A 244 2.07 -12.60 8.37
C GLN A 244 2.10 -12.73 6.84
N GLY A 245 3.28 -12.81 6.23
CA GLY A 245 3.44 -12.99 4.79
C GLY A 245 3.05 -11.74 3.99
N VAL A 246 3.27 -10.53 4.51
CA VAL A 246 3.05 -9.29 3.76
C VAL A 246 3.69 -9.37 2.38
N CYS A 247 2.94 -9.04 1.33
CA CYS A 247 3.42 -9.23 -0.03
C CYS A 247 4.42 -8.15 -0.48
N THR A 248 4.26 -6.93 0.02
CA THR A 248 5.06 -5.78 -0.43
C THR A 248 5.45 -4.88 0.74
N ILE A 249 6.56 -4.18 0.59
CA ILE A 249 7.02 -3.14 1.51
C ILE A 249 7.38 -1.91 0.71
N MET A 250 6.88 -0.75 1.12
CA MET A 250 7.18 0.53 0.46
C MET A 250 8.31 1.25 1.19
N ALA A 251 9.36 1.66 0.49
CA ALA A 251 10.45 2.45 1.04
C ALA A 251 10.02 3.91 1.31
N SER A 252 10.45 4.47 2.44
CA SER A 252 10.12 5.85 2.86
C SER A 252 10.95 6.91 2.14
N TYR A 253 10.37 8.09 1.92
CA TYR A 253 11.12 9.28 1.47
C TYR A 253 12.15 9.80 2.47
N SER A 254 11.96 9.48 3.76
CA SER A 254 12.78 10.00 4.84
C SER A 254 14.24 9.55 4.72
N SER A 255 15.08 10.17 5.53
CA SER A 255 16.44 9.73 5.77
C SER A 255 16.56 9.05 7.13
N TRP A 256 17.59 8.21 7.28
CA TRP A 256 18.08 7.77 8.58
C TRP A 256 19.53 8.22 8.74
N ASN A 257 19.81 9.02 9.76
CA ASN A 257 21.11 9.63 10.02
C ASN A 257 21.74 10.25 8.75
N GLY A 258 20.94 11.01 8.00
CA GLY A 258 21.34 11.71 6.77
C GLY A 258 21.32 10.87 5.49
N THR A 259 21.19 9.54 5.57
CA THR A 259 21.14 8.67 4.38
C THR A 259 19.70 8.46 3.92
N LYS A 260 19.41 8.74 2.65
CA LYS A 260 18.07 8.52 2.07
C LYS A 260 17.71 7.04 2.07
N LEU A 261 16.47 6.71 2.41
CA LEU A 261 16.07 5.32 2.54
C LEU A 261 15.90 4.62 1.18
N HIS A 262 15.44 5.34 0.15
CA HIS A 262 15.35 4.81 -1.21
C HIS A 262 16.69 4.37 -1.83
N ASN A 263 17.84 4.82 -1.29
CA ASN A 263 19.17 4.38 -1.75
C ASN A 263 20.02 3.69 -0.67
N SER A 264 19.41 3.27 0.44
CA SER A 264 20.11 2.58 1.53
C SER A 264 20.24 1.08 1.25
N HIS A 265 21.35 0.65 0.65
CA HIS A 265 21.66 -0.77 0.46
C HIS A 265 21.64 -1.56 1.77
N PHE A 266 22.21 -0.97 2.82
CA PHE A 266 22.22 -1.54 4.16
C PHE A 266 20.80 -1.87 4.63
N LEU A 267 19.86 -0.92 4.60
CA LEU A 267 18.52 -1.17 5.13
C LEU A 267 17.65 -2.01 4.19
N LEU A 268 17.69 -1.76 2.88
CA LEU A 268 16.80 -2.41 1.92
C LEU A 268 17.25 -3.83 1.55
N THR A 269 18.56 -4.06 1.41
CA THR A 269 19.09 -5.37 1.03
C THR A 269 19.60 -6.13 2.25
N GLU A 270 20.63 -5.63 2.92
CA GLU A 270 21.30 -6.38 4.00
C GLU A 270 20.37 -6.62 5.20
N ILE A 271 19.55 -5.64 5.56
CA ILE A 271 18.57 -5.80 6.65
C ILE A 271 17.28 -6.44 6.14
N LEU A 272 16.55 -5.78 5.24
CA LEU A 272 15.18 -6.21 4.91
C LEU A 272 15.15 -7.54 4.13
N LYS A 273 15.94 -7.66 3.05
CA LYS A 273 15.95 -8.87 2.23
C LYS A 273 16.72 -10.01 2.87
N ASP A 274 17.90 -9.72 3.42
CA ASP A 274 18.84 -10.76 3.88
C ASP A 274 18.63 -11.12 5.35
N LYS A 275 18.79 -10.16 6.29
CA LYS A 275 18.63 -10.42 7.74
C LYS A 275 17.19 -10.80 8.10
N LEU A 276 16.19 -10.07 7.61
CA LEU A 276 14.77 -10.31 7.91
C LEU A 276 14.12 -11.34 6.97
N GLY A 277 14.81 -11.73 5.90
CA GLY A 277 14.36 -12.80 5.00
C GLY A 277 13.15 -12.45 4.14
N PHE A 278 12.84 -11.17 3.92
CA PHE A 278 11.70 -10.75 3.11
C PHE A 278 11.83 -11.23 1.66
N LYS A 279 10.86 -12.00 1.15
CA LYS A 279 10.81 -12.57 -0.22
C LYS A 279 9.75 -11.95 -1.13
N GLY A 280 8.92 -11.04 -0.61
CA GLY A 280 8.09 -10.15 -1.42
C GLY A 280 8.93 -9.12 -2.17
N PHE A 281 8.28 -8.11 -2.75
CA PHE A 281 8.97 -7.04 -3.47
C PHE A 281 8.92 -5.69 -2.73
N ILE A 282 10.02 -4.94 -2.83
CA ILE A 282 10.15 -3.58 -2.32
C ILE A 282 9.73 -2.60 -3.41
N ILE A 283 8.75 -1.75 -3.10
CA ILE A 283 8.31 -0.67 -4.00
C ILE A 283 8.85 0.68 -3.50
N SER A 284 9.21 1.59 -4.41
CA SER A 284 9.44 2.99 -4.02
C SER A 284 8.12 3.68 -3.69
N ASP A 285 8.15 4.65 -2.78
CA ASP A 285 7.12 5.71 -2.77
C ASP A 285 7.17 6.55 -4.08
N SER A 286 6.10 7.32 -4.35
CA SER A 286 5.87 8.08 -5.58
C SER A 286 6.98 9.10 -5.86
N GLU A 287 7.66 8.97 -6.99
CA GLU A 287 8.81 9.85 -7.33
C GLU A 287 9.91 9.80 -6.23
N GLY A 288 9.99 8.71 -5.46
CA GLY A 288 10.99 8.58 -4.38
C GLY A 288 12.43 8.62 -4.89
N LEU A 289 12.65 8.17 -6.11
CA LEU A 289 13.95 8.25 -6.78
C LEU A 289 14.28 9.70 -7.16
N ASP A 290 13.30 10.46 -7.63
CA ASP A 290 13.44 11.86 -8.00
C ASP A 290 13.87 12.72 -6.80
N ARG A 291 13.45 12.34 -5.59
CA ARG A 291 13.83 12.99 -4.32
C ARG A 291 15.23 12.63 -3.81
N LEU A 292 15.97 11.75 -4.49
CA LEU A 292 17.38 11.46 -4.17
C LEU A 292 18.33 12.58 -4.60
N SER A 293 17.86 13.52 -5.41
CA SER A 293 18.65 14.62 -5.92
C SER A 293 18.01 15.97 -5.59
N ASN A 294 18.85 16.99 -5.48
CA ASN A 294 18.43 18.37 -5.30
C ASN A 294 19.12 19.24 -6.37
N PRO A 295 18.38 19.89 -7.28
CA PRO A 295 16.92 19.97 -7.38
C PRO A 295 16.22 18.62 -7.67
N HIS A 296 14.93 18.52 -7.30
CA HIS A 296 14.11 17.32 -7.51
C HIS A 296 14.18 16.80 -8.95
N GLY A 297 14.42 15.49 -9.11
CA GLY A 297 14.45 14.82 -10.40
C GLY A 297 15.68 15.18 -11.26
N SER A 298 16.63 15.95 -10.73
CA SER A 298 17.94 16.16 -11.36
C SER A 298 18.78 14.88 -11.28
N ASN A 299 19.76 14.70 -12.17
CA ASN A 299 20.64 13.51 -12.18
C ASN A 299 19.88 12.16 -12.11
N TYR A 300 18.73 12.06 -12.79
CA TYR A 300 17.76 10.97 -12.61
C TYR A 300 18.36 9.58 -12.88
N GLN A 301 19.23 9.43 -13.89
CA GLN A 301 19.94 8.17 -14.14
C GLN A 301 20.76 7.71 -12.94
N GLN A 302 21.42 8.62 -12.20
CA GLN A 302 22.14 8.28 -10.97
C GLN A 302 21.18 7.90 -9.84
N SER A 303 20.01 8.55 -9.75
CA SER A 303 18.95 8.15 -8.82
C SER A 303 18.46 6.74 -9.10
N VAL A 304 18.22 6.39 -10.37
CA VAL A 304 17.86 5.03 -10.81
C VAL A 304 18.95 4.04 -10.44
N LEU A 305 20.22 4.33 -10.78
CA LEU A 305 21.34 3.45 -10.43
C LEU A 305 21.40 3.20 -8.93
N SER A 306 21.35 4.25 -8.11
CA SER A 306 21.50 4.12 -6.65
C SER A 306 20.33 3.38 -6.00
N ALA A 307 19.08 3.64 -6.40
CA ALA A 307 17.92 2.98 -5.84
C ALA A 307 17.79 1.50 -6.24
N ILE A 308 18.02 1.19 -7.52
CA ILE A 308 17.99 -0.21 -7.99
C ILE A 308 19.15 -1.00 -7.39
N SER A 309 20.33 -0.41 -7.26
CA SER A 309 21.46 -1.05 -6.57
C SER A 309 21.21 -1.25 -5.08
N ALA A 310 20.46 -0.34 -4.43
CA ALA A 310 20.13 -0.46 -3.02
C ALA A 310 19.15 -1.59 -2.71
N GLY A 311 18.31 -1.99 -3.67
CA GLY A 311 17.40 -3.13 -3.49
C GLY A 311 15.95 -2.87 -3.88
N ILE A 312 15.58 -1.69 -4.39
CA ILE A 312 14.23 -1.43 -4.90
C ILE A 312 13.90 -2.39 -6.04
N ASP A 313 12.73 -3.02 -5.99
CA ASP A 313 12.29 -4.01 -6.98
C ASP A 313 11.33 -3.40 -8.00
N MET A 314 10.38 -2.59 -7.53
CA MET A 314 9.42 -1.86 -8.35
C MET A 314 9.52 -0.36 -8.08
N VAL A 315 9.55 0.44 -9.13
CA VAL A 315 9.61 1.90 -9.03
C VAL A 315 8.24 2.49 -9.35
N MET A 316 7.70 3.27 -8.41
CA MET A 316 6.55 4.13 -8.62
C MET A 316 7.02 5.42 -9.31
N VAL A 317 7.05 5.39 -10.66
CA VAL A 317 7.65 6.45 -11.50
C VAL A 317 6.80 7.72 -11.60
N PRO A 318 5.55 7.67 -11.15
CA PRO A 318 4.30 7.57 -11.92
C PRO A 318 4.28 8.04 -13.39
N PHE A 319 4.97 9.13 -13.77
CA PHE A 319 4.70 9.85 -15.02
C PHE A 319 5.81 9.76 -16.06
N ARG A 320 7.09 9.88 -15.65
CA ARG A 320 8.26 9.91 -16.56
C ARG A 320 8.79 8.51 -16.89
N PHE A 321 7.89 7.55 -17.09
CA PHE A 321 8.24 6.13 -17.20
C PHE A 321 9.12 5.80 -18.41
N GLU A 322 8.95 6.48 -19.54
CA GLU A 322 9.84 6.28 -20.71
C GLU A 322 11.30 6.63 -20.39
N LEU A 323 11.53 7.70 -19.62
CA LEU A 323 12.87 8.07 -19.16
C LEU A 323 13.44 7.01 -18.21
N PHE A 324 12.63 6.52 -17.26
CA PHE A 324 13.03 5.42 -16.38
C PHE A 324 13.43 4.15 -17.14
N LEU A 325 12.59 3.72 -18.10
CA LEU A 325 12.87 2.55 -18.92
C LEU A 325 14.19 2.72 -19.70
N LYS A 326 14.39 3.88 -20.33
CA LYS A 326 15.59 4.21 -21.08
C LYS A 326 16.84 4.20 -20.20
N ASP A 327 16.78 4.87 -19.05
CA ASP A 327 17.93 4.98 -18.14
C ASP A 327 18.29 3.63 -17.52
N LEU A 328 17.30 2.85 -17.05
CA LEU A 328 17.58 1.54 -16.49
C LEU A 328 18.12 0.56 -17.54
N MET A 329 17.60 0.60 -18.77
CA MET A 329 18.13 -0.23 -19.86
C MET A 329 19.59 0.12 -20.16
N HIS A 330 19.92 1.41 -20.26
CA HIS A 330 21.30 1.86 -20.44
C HIS A 330 22.22 1.43 -19.28
N LEU A 331 21.75 1.51 -18.04
CA LEU A 331 22.53 1.11 -16.86
C LEU A 331 22.83 -0.39 -16.85
N VAL A 332 21.92 -1.22 -17.35
CA VAL A 332 22.14 -2.67 -17.47
C VAL A 332 23.07 -3.00 -18.64
N GLU A 333 22.84 -2.41 -19.81
CA GLU A 333 23.66 -2.61 -21.01
C GLU A 333 25.11 -2.14 -20.82
N SER A 334 25.31 -1.08 -20.04
CA SER A 334 26.65 -0.59 -19.67
C SER A 334 27.30 -1.36 -18.52
N GLY A 335 26.62 -2.36 -17.95
CA GLY A 335 27.14 -3.19 -16.85
C GLY A 335 27.16 -2.50 -15.47
N LYS A 336 26.59 -1.30 -15.34
CA LYS A 336 26.51 -0.58 -14.05
C LYS A 336 25.47 -1.20 -13.10
N VAL A 337 24.39 -1.75 -13.65
CA VAL A 337 23.44 -2.60 -12.92
C VAL A 337 23.58 -4.02 -13.44
N PRO A 338 23.98 -5.00 -12.61
CA PRO A 338 24.13 -6.37 -13.07
C PRO A 338 22.77 -7.01 -13.37
N MET A 339 22.73 -7.89 -14.38
CA MET A 339 21.51 -8.63 -14.75
C MET A 339 20.91 -9.41 -13.57
N THR A 340 21.75 -9.90 -12.66
CA THR A 340 21.32 -10.59 -11.43
C THR A 340 20.46 -9.71 -10.51
N ARG A 341 20.68 -8.38 -10.49
CA ARG A 341 19.84 -7.44 -9.73
C ARG A 341 18.46 -7.28 -10.38
N ILE A 342 18.42 -7.22 -11.71
CA ILE A 342 17.17 -7.19 -12.48
C ILE A 342 16.39 -8.48 -12.28
N ASP A 343 17.07 -9.63 -12.33
CA ASP A 343 16.45 -10.93 -12.13
C ASP A 343 15.88 -11.08 -10.72
N ASP A 344 16.60 -10.65 -9.66
CA ASP A 344 16.07 -10.62 -8.28
C ASP A 344 14.80 -9.75 -8.17
N ALA A 345 14.81 -8.55 -8.75
CA ALA A 345 13.64 -7.66 -8.72
C ALA A 345 12.42 -8.32 -9.37
N VAL A 346 12.61 -8.87 -10.57
CA VAL A 346 11.53 -9.46 -11.36
C VAL A 346 11.05 -10.76 -10.74
N GLU A 347 11.94 -11.59 -10.20
CA GLU A 347 11.57 -12.81 -9.48
C GLU A 347 10.60 -12.50 -8.33
N ARG A 348 10.88 -11.47 -7.53
CA ARG A 348 10.02 -11.03 -6.42
C ARG A 348 8.67 -10.51 -6.90
N ILE A 349 8.64 -9.72 -7.97
CA ILE A 349 7.41 -9.19 -8.56
C ILE A 349 6.54 -10.33 -9.11
N LEU A 350 7.14 -11.24 -9.89
CA LEU A 350 6.44 -12.39 -10.44
C LEU A 350 5.93 -13.32 -9.34
N ARG A 351 6.71 -13.57 -8.29
CA ARG A 351 6.30 -14.35 -7.12
C ARG A 351 5.01 -13.79 -6.52
N VAL A 352 4.92 -12.49 -6.27
CA VAL A 352 3.71 -11.86 -5.74
C VAL A 352 2.54 -11.94 -6.73
N LYS A 353 2.78 -11.80 -8.03
CA LYS A 353 1.74 -11.98 -9.06
C LYS A 353 1.20 -13.41 -9.13
N PHE A 354 2.05 -14.43 -8.97
CA PHE A 354 1.60 -15.82 -8.90
C PHE A 354 0.90 -16.14 -7.58
N VAL A 355 1.45 -15.70 -6.44
CA VAL A 355 0.83 -15.87 -5.11
C VAL A 355 -0.57 -15.24 -5.06
N SER A 356 -0.75 -14.10 -5.71
CA SER A 356 -2.06 -13.43 -5.76
C SER A 356 -3.11 -14.12 -6.65
N GLY A 357 -2.75 -15.18 -7.36
CA GLY A 357 -3.63 -15.85 -8.33
C GLY A 357 -3.96 -14.99 -9.55
N LEU A 358 -3.15 -13.95 -9.82
CA LEU A 358 -3.42 -12.97 -10.85
C LEU A 358 -3.33 -13.55 -12.27
N PHE A 359 -2.51 -14.59 -12.45
CA PHE A 359 -2.41 -15.32 -13.72
C PHE A 359 -3.67 -16.15 -14.01
N GLU A 360 -4.32 -16.68 -12.97
CA GLU A 360 -5.55 -17.47 -13.07
C GLU A 360 -6.79 -16.57 -13.16
N HIS A 361 -6.76 -15.44 -12.47
CA HIS A 361 -7.90 -14.54 -12.28
C HIS A 361 -7.51 -13.07 -12.52
N PRO A 362 -7.11 -12.70 -13.76
CA PRO A 362 -6.61 -11.36 -14.03
C PRO A 362 -7.69 -10.28 -14.04
N LEU A 363 -8.96 -10.63 -14.28
CA LEU A 363 -10.07 -9.69 -14.42
C LEU A 363 -10.89 -9.53 -13.13
N SER A 364 -11.71 -8.49 -13.08
CA SER A 364 -12.63 -8.20 -11.98
C SER A 364 -13.66 -9.31 -11.76
N ASP A 365 -14.20 -9.39 -10.54
CA ASP A 365 -15.31 -10.27 -10.17
C ASP A 365 -16.53 -9.44 -9.79
N GLY A 366 -17.51 -9.38 -10.69
CA GLY A 366 -18.72 -8.58 -10.50
C GLY A 366 -19.59 -9.02 -9.32
N SER A 367 -19.43 -10.25 -8.80
CA SER A 367 -20.18 -10.72 -7.63
C SER A 367 -19.82 -9.94 -6.36
N LEU A 368 -18.63 -9.34 -6.30
CA LEU A 368 -18.16 -8.57 -5.14
C LEU A 368 -18.77 -7.17 -5.07
N LEU A 369 -19.42 -6.66 -6.12
CA LEU A 369 -20.03 -5.33 -6.12
C LEU A 369 -21.09 -5.17 -5.00
N ALA A 370 -21.77 -6.26 -4.62
CA ALA A 370 -22.75 -6.26 -3.54
C ALA A 370 -22.12 -6.06 -2.14
N THR A 371 -20.81 -6.21 -2.00
CA THR A 371 -20.08 -6.01 -0.74
C THR A 371 -19.78 -4.54 -0.46
N VAL A 372 -19.75 -3.71 -1.50
CA VAL A 372 -19.41 -2.28 -1.40
C VAL A 372 -20.46 -1.56 -0.58
N SER A 373 -20.06 -0.92 0.53
CA SER A 373 -20.97 -0.16 1.39
C SER A 373 -22.15 -1.00 1.92
N CYS A 374 -21.95 -2.33 2.02
CA CYS A 374 -22.99 -3.21 2.53
C CYS A 374 -23.26 -2.92 4.02
N GLU A 375 -24.43 -3.32 4.50
CA GLU A 375 -24.84 -3.02 5.88
C GLU A 375 -23.87 -3.60 6.93
N LEU A 376 -23.24 -4.74 6.63
CA LEU A 376 -22.22 -5.34 7.49
C LEU A 376 -20.99 -4.45 7.63
N HIS A 377 -20.48 -3.90 6.53
CA HIS A 377 -19.32 -3.00 6.54
C HIS A 377 -19.65 -1.66 7.22
N LYS A 378 -20.85 -1.11 6.97
CA LYS A 378 -21.33 0.11 7.66
C LYS A 378 -21.45 -0.08 9.17
N LYS A 379 -21.99 -1.22 9.61
CA LYS A 379 -22.04 -1.57 11.04
C LYS A 379 -20.66 -1.73 11.65
N LEU A 380 -19.72 -2.34 10.91
CA LEU A 380 -18.33 -2.47 11.33
C LEU A 380 -17.63 -1.10 11.46
N ALA A 381 -17.79 -0.21 10.48
CA ALA A 381 -17.25 1.15 10.55
C ALA A 381 -17.85 1.92 11.72
N ARG A 382 -19.15 1.78 11.97
CA ARG A 382 -19.83 2.38 13.13
C ARG A 382 -19.33 1.80 14.46
N GLU A 383 -19.05 0.49 14.52
CA GLU A 383 -18.42 -0.14 15.67
C GLU A 383 -17.04 0.45 15.93
N ALA A 384 -16.21 0.57 14.88
CA ALA A 384 -14.88 1.14 14.96
C ALA A 384 -14.90 2.61 15.43
N VAL A 385 -15.80 3.42 14.88
CA VAL A 385 -16.02 4.81 15.33
C VAL A 385 -16.38 4.85 16.81
N ARG A 386 -17.27 3.98 17.29
CA ARG A 386 -17.66 3.95 18.71
C ARG A 386 -16.48 3.57 19.61
N LYS A 387 -15.70 2.56 19.22
CA LYS A 387 -14.56 2.04 20.00
C LYS A 387 -13.35 2.98 19.96
N SER A 388 -13.23 3.86 18.97
CA SER A 388 -12.11 4.80 18.86
C SER A 388 -12.26 6.05 19.72
N LEU A 389 -13.45 6.31 20.29
CA LEU A 389 -13.70 7.52 21.09
C LEU A 389 -12.96 7.45 22.43
N VAL A 390 -12.11 8.44 22.69
CA VAL A 390 -11.42 8.62 23.97
C VAL A 390 -12.15 9.69 24.79
N LEU A 391 -12.80 9.28 25.88
CA LEU A 391 -13.48 10.20 26.79
C LEU A 391 -12.47 10.92 27.68
N LEU A 392 -12.07 12.14 27.29
CA LEU A 392 -11.08 12.93 28.03
C LEU A 392 -11.65 13.60 29.30
N LYS A 393 -12.95 13.91 29.30
CA LYS A 393 -13.63 14.59 30.42
C LYS A 393 -15.12 14.29 30.41
N ASN A 394 -15.71 14.02 31.58
CA ASN A 394 -17.13 13.72 31.72
C ASN A 394 -17.81 14.59 32.79
N GLY A 395 -17.88 15.91 32.55
CA GLY A 395 -18.43 16.89 33.51
C GLY A 395 -17.35 17.69 34.23
N LYS A 396 -17.74 18.83 34.82
CA LYS A 396 -16.85 19.65 35.67
C LYS A 396 -16.84 19.16 37.13
N ASP A 397 -17.95 18.59 37.58
CA ASP A 397 -18.12 17.99 38.90
C ASP A 397 -17.99 16.47 38.77
N PRO A 398 -16.98 15.82 39.40
CA PRO A 398 -16.79 14.37 39.33
C PRO A 398 -17.98 13.55 39.86
N LYS A 399 -18.87 14.16 40.66
CA LYS A 399 -20.07 13.49 41.19
C LYS A 399 -21.27 13.57 40.25
N LYS A 400 -21.19 14.36 39.17
CA LYS A 400 -22.28 14.62 38.23
C LYS A 400 -21.78 14.40 36.79
N PRO A 401 -21.79 13.16 36.29
CA PRO A 401 -21.38 12.87 34.92
C PRO A 401 -22.29 13.57 33.92
N PHE A 402 -21.72 14.07 32.83
CA PHE A 402 -22.47 14.71 31.74
C PHE A 402 -22.97 13.69 30.70
N LEU A 403 -22.18 12.65 30.44
CA LEU A 403 -22.46 11.55 29.54
C LEU A 403 -22.79 10.28 30.33
N PRO A 404 -23.72 9.42 29.84
CA PRO A 404 -24.45 9.58 28.57
C PRO A 404 -25.54 10.66 28.62
N LEU A 405 -25.85 11.25 27.45
CA LEU A 405 -26.91 12.26 27.34
C LEU A 405 -28.30 11.65 27.57
N ASP A 406 -29.21 12.45 28.12
CA ASP A 406 -30.62 12.08 28.32
C ASP A 406 -31.38 12.10 27.00
N TRP A 407 -31.89 10.92 26.60
CA TRP A 407 -32.67 10.72 25.38
C TRP A 407 -34.08 11.34 25.45
N SER A 408 -34.55 11.71 26.64
CA SER A 408 -35.87 12.33 26.87
C SER A 408 -35.84 13.87 26.80
N ALA A 409 -34.67 14.47 26.53
CA ALA A 409 -34.51 15.91 26.42
C ALA A 409 -35.47 16.51 25.36
N LYS A 410 -36.30 17.48 25.77
CA LYS A 410 -37.31 18.11 24.90
C LYS A 410 -36.71 18.89 23.72
N ARG A 411 -35.48 19.36 23.88
CA ARG A 411 -34.76 20.14 22.86
C ARG A 411 -33.26 19.98 23.09
N ILE A 412 -32.53 19.73 22.00
CA ILE A 412 -31.07 19.70 21.97
C ILE A 412 -30.56 20.73 20.97
N LEU A 413 -29.32 21.17 21.16
CA LEU A 413 -28.61 22.05 20.23
C LEU A 413 -27.37 21.31 19.72
N VAL A 414 -27.21 21.25 18.40
CA VAL A 414 -26.01 20.72 17.73
C VAL A 414 -25.34 21.90 17.03
N VAL A 415 -24.07 22.17 17.37
CA VAL A 415 -23.29 23.31 16.86
C VAL A 415 -21.85 22.91 16.59
N GLY A 416 -21.18 23.70 15.75
CA GLY A 416 -19.77 23.56 15.43
C GLY A 416 -19.52 23.23 13.97
N ARG A 417 -18.37 23.67 13.44
CA ARG A 417 -18.00 23.53 12.02
C ARG A 417 -18.01 22.08 11.50
N HIS A 418 -17.81 21.11 12.38
CA HIS A 418 -17.70 19.68 12.02
C HIS A 418 -18.99 18.90 12.26
N ALA A 419 -20.07 19.54 12.73
CA ALA A 419 -21.25 18.83 13.18
C ALA A 419 -22.11 18.23 12.04
N ASP A 420 -22.02 18.79 10.83
CA ASP A 420 -22.73 18.33 9.63
C ASP A 420 -21.83 18.47 8.39
N ASP A 421 -20.60 17.97 8.49
CA ASP A 421 -19.64 17.95 7.38
C ASP A 421 -18.98 16.58 7.26
N LEU A 422 -19.46 15.79 6.29
CA LEU A 422 -18.99 14.44 6.04
C LEU A 422 -17.50 14.40 5.68
N GLY A 423 -17.02 15.38 4.92
CA GLY A 423 -15.64 15.46 4.51
C GLY A 423 -14.70 15.74 5.68
N TYR A 424 -15.05 16.67 6.56
CA TYR A 424 -14.24 16.99 7.73
C TYR A 424 -14.17 15.84 8.76
N GLN A 425 -15.25 15.07 8.94
CA GLN A 425 -15.18 13.89 9.83
C GLN A 425 -14.35 12.74 9.25
N CYS A 426 -14.16 12.68 7.91
CA CYS A 426 -13.34 11.67 7.26
C CYS A 426 -11.86 12.06 7.18
N GLY A 427 -11.55 13.35 6.96
CA GLY A 427 -10.18 13.88 6.90
C GLY A 427 -9.47 13.64 5.55
N GLY A 428 -8.13 13.62 5.60
CA GLY A 428 -7.29 13.35 4.44
C GLY A 428 -7.53 11.95 3.85
N TRP A 429 -7.01 11.71 2.65
CA TRP A 429 -7.20 10.44 1.93
C TRP A 429 -8.67 10.03 1.71
N THR A 430 -9.62 10.96 1.72
CA THR A 430 -11.01 10.66 1.40
C THR A 430 -11.41 11.40 0.13
N LYS A 431 -11.71 10.66 -0.94
CA LYS A 431 -11.99 11.15 -2.29
C LYS A 431 -10.85 11.88 -2.99
N THR A 432 -10.15 12.79 -2.32
CA THR A 432 -8.97 13.51 -2.81
C THR A 432 -7.80 13.25 -1.87
N TRP A 433 -6.57 13.50 -2.34
CA TRP A 433 -5.36 13.31 -1.53
C TRP A 433 -5.43 14.05 -0.18
N ASP A 434 -5.66 15.37 -0.20
CA ASP A 434 -5.78 16.19 1.01
C ASP A 434 -7.13 16.04 1.76
N GLY A 435 -8.08 15.28 1.19
CA GLY A 435 -9.49 15.37 1.56
C GLY A 435 -10.08 16.74 1.20
N ARG A 436 -11.38 16.94 1.49
CA ARG A 436 -12.06 18.24 1.37
C ARG A 436 -13.32 18.26 2.23
N GLY A 437 -13.82 19.44 2.60
CA GLY A 437 -15.09 19.58 3.30
C GLY A 437 -16.32 19.30 2.43
N GLY A 438 -17.48 19.22 3.08
CA GLY A 438 -18.79 18.98 2.47
C GLY A 438 -19.13 17.50 2.29
N ARG A 439 -20.22 17.24 1.55
CA ARG A 439 -20.72 15.88 1.31
C ARG A 439 -19.97 15.21 0.15
N ILE A 440 -18.80 14.67 0.45
CA ILE A 440 -17.87 14.15 -0.57
C ILE A 440 -18.12 12.69 -0.98
N THR A 441 -18.81 11.91 -0.15
CA THR A 441 -19.24 10.53 -0.40
C THR A 441 -20.69 10.33 0.07
N THR A 442 -21.21 9.10 0.04
CA THR A 442 -22.61 8.77 0.35
C THR A 442 -22.86 8.41 1.80
#